data_AF-A0A7U9SYP3-F1
#
_entry.id   AF-A0A7U9SYP3-F1
#
_cell.length_a   1.000
_cell.length_b   1.000
_cell.length_c   1.000
_cell.angle_alpha   90.00
_cell.angle_beta   90.00
_cell.angle_gamma   90.00
#
_symmetry.space_group_name_H-M   'P 1'
#
loop_
_entity.id
_entity.type
_entity.pdbx_description
1 polymer ?
#
loop_
_entity_poly.entity_id
_entity_poly.type
_entity_poly.pdbx_seq_one_letter_code
_entity_poly.pdbx_strand_id
1 'polypeptide(L)'
;MLRIGDFSKLSRISIRMLRHYDEIGILHPECVDDFTGYRYYSESQLPLAGKIQALKSLGFGLSMIKEILGKYEDVQEMERFLILKRKELEGEAREIRQKLQFLDSTLKWMRKDGNLMDYNVTMNYPAASCGVSKVATSTYNPICYTALFPLRFYRLFYNFSPAPVLSHTCL
;
A
#
# COMPACT_ATOMS: atom_id res chain seq x y z
N MET A 1 -18.12 25.59 -22.31
CA MET A 1 -17.29 25.60 -21.09
C MET A 1 -18.15 25.19 -19.91
N LEU A 2 -17.60 24.43 -18.97
CA LEU A 2 -18.26 23.80 -17.83
C LEU A 2 -17.68 24.36 -16.53
N ARG A 3 -18.55 24.62 -15.55
CA ARG A 3 -18.09 24.93 -14.19
C ARG A 3 -17.44 23.69 -13.57
N ILE A 4 -16.52 23.88 -12.62
CA ILE A 4 -15.86 22.78 -11.89
C ILE A 4 -16.84 21.74 -11.31
N GLY A 5 -18.03 22.17 -10.87
CA GLY A 5 -19.07 21.27 -10.37
C GLY A 5 -19.71 20.40 -11.45
N ASP A 6 -19.96 20.96 -12.63
CA ASP A 6 -20.53 20.22 -13.77
C ASP A 6 -19.48 19.28 -14.38
N PHE A 7 -18.23 19.76 -14.50
CA PHE A 7 -17.10 18.93 -14.92
C PHE A 7 -16.83 17.76 -13.96
N SER A 8 -16.98 17.98 -12.66
CA SER A 8 -16.86 16.94 -11.63
C SER A 8 -17.88 15.81 -11.82
N LYS A 9 -19.13 16.16 -12.13
CA LYS A 9 -20.19 15.17 -12.38
C LYS A 9 -19.90 14.33 -13.64
N LEU A 10 -19.45 14.97 -14.71
CA LEU A 10 -19.17 14.30 -15.98
C LEU A 10 -17.91 13.42 -15.92
N SER A 11 -16.83 13.93 -15.33
CA SER A 11 -15.56 13.20 -15.19
C SER A 11 -15.55 12.18 -14.05
N ARG A 12 -16.55 12.21 -13.15
CA ARG A 12 -16.59 11.44 -11.89
C ARG A 12 -15.37 11.68 -10.99
N ILE A 13 -14.73 12.84 -11.12
CA ILE A 13 -13.63 13.28 -10.28
C ILE A 13 -14.19 14.30 -9.29
N SER A 14 -13.88 14.16 -8.00
CA SER A 14 -14.37 15.12 -7.00
C SER A 14 -13.79 16.51 -7.23
N ILE A 15 -14.54 17.56 -6.88
CA ILE A 15 -14.09 18.95 -6.97
C ILE A 15 -12.75 19.16 -6.25
N ARG A 16 -12.57 18.52 -5.09
CA ARG A 16 -11.30 18.55 -4.34
C ARG A 16 -10.14 18.02 -5.18
N MET A 17 -10.33 16.89 -5.86
CA MET A 17 -9.30 16.30 -6.71
C MET A 17 -9.00 17.15 -7.95
N LEU A 18 -10.00 17.80 -8.54
CA LEU A 18 -9.77 18.74 -9.66
C LEU A 18 -8.91 19.94 -9.24
N ARG A 19 -9.17 20.52 -8.06
CA ARG A 19 -8.30 21.57 -7.49
C ARG A 19 -6.89 21.07 -7.25
N HIS A 20 -6.76 19.85 -6.73
CA HIS A 20 -5.46 19.24 -6.54
C HIS A 20 -4.72 18.99 -7.86
N TYR A 21 -5.43 18.60 -8.93
CA TYR A 21 -4.84 18.40 -10.26
C TYR A 21 -4.37 19.70 -10.90
N ASP A 22 -5.08 20.80 -10.63
CA ASP A 22 -4.67 22.16 -10.99
C ASP A 22 -3.38 22.55 -10.24
N GLU A 23 -3.33 22.35 -8.92
CA GLU A 23 -2.15 22.65 -8.08
C GLU A 23 -0.87 21.90 -8.52
N ILE A 24 -0.98 20.61 -8.86
CA ILE A 24 0.16 19.78 -9.31
C ILE A 24 0.45 19.93 -10.81
N GLY A 25 -0.41 20.64 -11.53
CA GLY A 25 -0.31 20.89 -12.97
C GLY A 25 -0.42 19.65 -13.84
N ILE A 26 -1.38 18.77 -13.51
CA ILE A 26 -1.79 17.64 -14.37
C ILE A 26 -2.99 18.04 -15.24
N LEU A 27 -3.90 18.86 -14.70
CA LEU A 27 -5.08 19.33 -15.41
C LEU A 27 -5.43 20.74 -14.95
N HIS A 28 -5.27 21.71 -15.84
CA HIS A 28 -5.58 23.11 -15.56
C HIS A 28 -6.96 23.51 -16.09
N PRO A 29 -7.66 24.42 -15.41
CA PRO A 29 -8.83 25.06 -15.99
C PRO A 29 -8.41 25.87 -17.23
N GLU A 30 -9.29 25.91 -18.22
CA GLU A 30 -9.04 26.70 -19.44
C GLU A 30 -9.29 28.19 -19.20
N CYS A 31 -10.17 28.52 -18.24
CA CYS A 31 -10.40 29.89 -17.84
C CYS A 31 -10.65 29.97 -16.33
N VAL A 32 -10.09 31.00 -15.71
CA VAL A 32 -10.38 31.40 -14.33
C VAL A 32 -10.95 32.81 -14.41
N ASP A 33 -12.13 33.01 -13.84
CA ASP A 33 -12.73 34.35 -13.76
C ASP A 33 -11.99 35.18 -12.71
N ASP A 34 -11.38 36.29 -13.14
CA ASP A 34 -10.57 37.17 -12.30
C ASP A 34 -11.38 37.88 -11.20
N PHE A 35 -12.69 38.06 -11.39
CA PHE A 35 -13.55 38.77 -10.45
C PHE A 35 -14.13 37.85 -9.37
N THR A 36 -14.44 36.60 -9.73
CA THR A 36 -15.13 35.65 -8.84
C THR A 36 -14.23 34.50 -8.37
N GLY A 37 -13.11 34.25 -9.06
CA GLY A 37 -12.23 33.11 -8.84
C GLY A 37 -12.82 31.77 -9.27
N TYR A 38 -13.93 31.76 -10.01
CA TYR A 38 -14.52 30.53 -10.54
C TYR A 38 -13.65 29.91 -11.63
N ARG A 39 -13.56 28.58 -11.60
CA ARG A 39 -12.79 27.78 -12.57
C ARG A 39 -13.70 27.14 -13.60
N TYR A 40 -13.34 27.30 -14.87
CA TYR A 40 -14.04 26.76 -16.02
C TYR A 40 -13.14 25.77 -16.77
N TYR A 41 -13.71 24.62 -17.10
CA TYR A 41 -13.09 23.54 -17.86
C TYR A 41 -13.82 23.36 -19.18
N SER A 42 -13.15 22.91 -20.23
CA SER A 42 -13.83 22.55 -21.47
C SER A 42 -14.17 21.07 -21.54
N GLU A 43 -15.18 20.77 -22.35
CA GLU A 43 -15.57 19.41 -22.69
C GLU A 43 -14.44 18.66 -23.41
N SER A 44 -13.58 19.38 -24.14
CA SER A 44 -12.39 18.80 -24.78
C SER A 44 -11.37 18.23 -23.79
N GLN A 45 -11.44 18.62 -22.51
CA GLN A 45 -10.58 18.12 -21.45
C GLN A 45 -11.13 16.85 -20.78
N LEU A 46 -12.38 16.44 -21.08
CA LEU A 46 -12.98 15.22 -20.53
C LEU A 46 -12.22 13.94 -20.92
N PRO A 47 -11.78 13.75 -22.18
CA PRO A 47 -10.95 12.60 -22.54
C PRO A 47 -9.63 12.55 -21.76
N LEU A 48 -9.00 13.71 -21.52
CA LEU A 48 -7.78 13.80 -20.72
C LEU A 48 -8.03 13.40 -19.26
N ALA A 49 -9.13 13.87 -18.67
CA ALA A 49 -9.55 13.46 -17.33
C ALA A 49 -9.81 11.94 -17.24
N GLY A 50 -10.40 11.35 -18.28
CA GLY A 50 -10.58 9.90 -18.39
C GLY A 50 -9.26 9.13 -18.41
N LYS A 51 -8.27 9.60 -19.19
CA LYS A 51 -6.91 9.01 -19.22
C LYS A 51 -6.24 9.04 -17.84
N ILE A 52 -6.32 10.19 -17.15
CA ILE A 52 -5.79 10.34 -15.79
C ILE A 52 -6.44 9.33 -14.84
N GLN A 53 -7.76 9.19 -14.89
CA GLN A 53 -8.49 8.26 -14.02
C GLN A 53 -8.13 6.81 -14.32
N ALA A 54 -7.98 6.44 -15.59
CA ALA A 54 -7.54 5.10 -15.99
C ALA A 54 -6.14 4.78 -15.42
N LEU A 55 -5.17 5.66 -15.61
CA LEU A 55 -3.81 5.48 -15.06
C LEU A 55 -3.82 5.42 -13.53
N LYS A 56 -4.61 6.28 -12.87
CA LYS A 56 -4.74 6.22 -11.40
C LYS A 56 -5.33 4.89 -10.93
N SER A 57 -6.29 4.33 -11.67
CA SER A 57 -6.90 3.03 -11.32
C SER A 57 -5.93 1.86 -11.44
N LEU A 58 -4.90 1.97 -12.29
CA LEU A 58 -3.79 1.01 -12.40
C LEU A 58 -2.76 1.15 -11.27
N GLY A 59 -2.93 2.10 -10.35
CA GLY A 59 -2.02 2.33 -9.23
C GLY A 59 -0.78 3.15 -9.60
N PHE A 60 -0.81 3.91 -10.69
CA PHE A 60 0.24 4.89 -10.97
C PHE A 60 0.13 6.08 -10.00
N GLY A 61 1.27 6.54 -9.48
CA GLY A 61 1.35 7.75 -8.67
C GLY A 61 1.12 9.00 -9.51
N LEU A 62 0.67 10.10 -8.88
CA LEU A 62 0.33 11.35 -9.59
C LEU A 62 1.53 11.95 -10.35
N SER A 63 2.73 11.93 -9.77
CA SER A 63 3.95 12.41 -10.46
C SER A 63 4.23 11.63 -11.73
N MET A 64 4.09 10.30 -11.66
CA MET A 64 4.28 9.40 -12.80
C MET A 64 3.22 9.64 -13.88
N ILE A 65 1.97 9.86 -13.48
CA ILE A 65 0.88 10.18 -14.41
C ILE A 65 1.20 11.44 -15.21
N LYS A 66 1.79 12.47 -14.57
CA LYS A 66 2.22 13.69 -15.27
C LYS A 66 3.25 13.40 -16.35
N GLU A 67 4.25 12.57 -16.06
CA GLU A 67 5.29 12.17 -17.02
C GLU A 67 4.71 11.34 -18.17
N ILE A 68 3.83 10.37 -17.86
CA ILE A 68 3.16 9.53 -18.85
C ILE A 68 2.29 10.36 -19.80
N LEU A 69 1.57 11.36 -19.28
CA LEU A 69 0.75 12.24 -20.10
C LEU A 69 1.57 13.09 -21.07
N GLY A 70 2.76 13.54 -20.66
CA GLY A 70 3.68 14.27 -21.55
C GLY A 70 4.26 13.42 -22.69
N LYS A 71 4.27 12.10 -22.53
CA LYS A 71 4.77 11.12 -23.52
C LYS A 71 3.66 10.24 -24.11
N TYR A 72 2.39 10.64 -23.96
CA TYR A 72 1.26 9.77 -24.28
C TYR A 72 1.20 9.35 -25.76
N GLU A 73 1.76 10.16 -26.66
CA GLU A 73 1.79 9.89 -28.10
C GLU A 73 2.89 8.88 -28.48
N ASP A 74 3.91 8.68 -27.63
CA ASP A 74 4.94 7.69 -27.84
C ASP A 74 4.46 6.32 -27.32
N VAL A 75 4.01 5.50 -28.28
CA VAL A 75 3.52 4.14 -28.02
C VAL A 75 4.58 3.28 -27.33
N GLN A 76 5.86 3.45 -27.67
CA GLN A 76 6.95 2.62 -27.13
C GLN A 76 7.25 2.98 -25.67
N GLU A 77 7.23 4.27 -25.31
CA GLU A 77 7.33 4.70 -23.91
C GLU A 77 6.12 4.24 -23.09
N MET A 78 4.92 4.38 -23.64
CA MET A 78 3.70 3.93 -22.97
C MET A 78 3.74 2.43 -22.68
N GLU A 79 4.15 1.62 -23.65
CA GLU A 79 4.30 0.17 -23.48
C GLU A 79 5.29 -0.16 -22.36
N ARG A 80 6.44 0.53 -22.30
CA ARG A 80 7.43 0.38 -21.22
C ARG A 80 6.83 0.63 -19.84
N PHE A 81 6.09 1.72 -19.67
CA PHE A 81 5.46 2.04 -18.38
C PHE A 81 4.45 0.98 -17.96
N LEU A 82 3.65 0.47 -18.90
CA LEU A 82 2.66 -0.57 -18.63
C LEU A 82 3.30 -1.91 -18.29
N ILE A 83 4.38 -2.32 -18.99
CA ILE A 83 5.13 -3.54 -18.68
C ILE A 83 5.75 -3.46 -17.29
N LEU A 84 6.35 -2.32 -16.94
CA LEU A 84 6.94 -2.13 -15.61
C LEU A 84 5.87 -2.23 -14.52
N LYS A 85 4.73 -1.55 -14.71
CA LYS A 85 3.63 -1.60 -13.74
C LYS A 85 3.02 -2.98 -13.61
N ARG A 86 2.90 -3.71 -14.71
CA ARG A 86 2.49 -5.11 -14.70
C ARG A 86 3.42 -5.96 -13.83
N LYS A 87 4.74 -5.82 -13.99
CA LYS A 87 5.72 -6.57 -13.21
C LYS A 87 5.65 -6.26 -11.70
N GLU A 88 5.43 -4.99 -11.35
CA GLU A 88 5.20 -4.55 -9.96
C GLU A 88 3.97 -5.24 -9.37
N LEU A 89 2.82 -5.14 -10.05
CA LEU A 89 1.56 -5.76 -9.60
C LEU A 89 1.65 -7.29 -9.52
N GLU A 90 2.38 -7.95 -10.43
CA GLU A 90 2.64 -9.38 -10.35
C GLU A 90 3.47 -9.75 -9.11
N GLY A 91 4.39 -8.88 -8.68
CA GLY A 91 5.14 -9.01 -7.43
C GLY A 91 4.24 -8.91 -6.21
N GLU A 92 3.44 -7.85 -6.11
CA GLU A 92 2.47 -7.67 -5.03
C GLU A 92 1.47 -8.84 -4.95
N ALA A 93 0.98 -9.30 -6.11
CA ALA A 93 0.07 -10.44 -6.17
C ALA A 93 0.73 -11.75 -5.69
N ARG A 94 2.04 -11.93 -5.88
CA ARG A 94 2.77 -13.09 -5.32
C ARG A 94 2.87 -13.00 -3.81
N GLU A 95 3.23 -11.84 -3.26
CA GLU A 95 3.32 -11.65 -1.81
C GLU A 95 1.97 -11.84 -1.12
N ILE A 96 0.90 -11.27 -1.68
CA ILE A 96 -0.46 -11.42 -1.14
C ILE A 96 -0.88 -12.89 -1.18
N ARG A 97 -0.58 -13.61 -2.26
CA ARG A 97 -0.86 -15.06 -2.35
C ARG A 97 -0.11 -15.87 -1.29
N GLN A 98 1.15 -15.57 -1.03
CA GLN A 98 1.91 -16.24 0.04
C GLN A 98 1.30 -15.98 1.42
N LYS A 99 0.90 -14.74 1.71
CA LYS A 99 0.21 -14.39 2.96
C LYS A 99 -1.12 -15.12 3.13
N LEU A 100 -1.90 -15.24 2.05
CA LEU A 100 -3.15 -16.02 2.05
C LEU A 100 -2.89 -17.51 2.32
N GLN A 101 -1.90 -18.11 1.66
CA GLN A 101 -1.54 -19.51 1.90
C GLN A 101 -1.14 -19.77 3.36
N PHE A 102 -0.41 -18.84 3.97
CA PHE A 102 -0.06 -18.91 5.39
C PHE A 102 -1.30 -18.83 6.30
N LEU A 103 -2.21 -17.91 6.00
CA LEU A 103 -3.46 -17.74 6.73
C LEU A 103 -4.36 -18.99 6.61
N ASP A 104 -4.50 -19.54 5.41
CA ASP A 104 -5.30 -20.74 5.15
C ASP A 104 -4.74 -21.96 5.87
N SER A 105 -3.41 -22.12 5.86
CA SER A 105 -2.73 -23.17 6.61
C SER A 105 -3.00 -23.01 8.10
N THR A 106 -2.82 -21.81 8.64
CA THR A 106 -3.06 -21.51 10.06
C THR A 106 -4.50 -21.83 10.47
N LEU A 107 -5.50 -21.41 9.67
CA LEU A 107 -6.90 -21.73 9.93
C LEU A 107 -7.19 -23.24 9.88
N LYS A 108 -6.56 -23.97 8.95
CA LYS A 108 -6.72 -25.42 8.83
C LYS A 108 -6.20 -26.16 10.08
N TRP A 109 -5.06 -25.73 10.62
CA TRP A 109 -4.51 -26.30 11.87
C TRP A 109 -5.41 -26.01 13.07
N MET A 110 -5.89 -24.77 13.23
CA MET A 110 -6.80 -24.41 14.33
C MET A 110 -8.09 -25.24 14.33
N ARG A 111 -8.67 -25.51 13.15
CA ARG A 111 -9.89 -26.31 13.03
C ARG A 111 -9.69 -27.79 13.34
N LYS A 112 -8.48 -28.32 13.16
CA LYS A 112 -8.19 -29.75 13.29
C LYS A 112 -7.87 -30.16 14.73
N ASP A 113 -7.10 -29.33 15.44
CA ASP A 113 -6.56 -29.71 16.77
C ASP A 113 -7.21 -28.97 17.95
N GLY A 114 -8.10 -27.99 17.69
CA GLY A 114 -8.79 -27.22 18.74
C GLY A 114 -7.85 -26.39 19.63
N ASN A 115 -6.56 -26.35 19.30
CA ASN A 115 -5.53 -25.67 20.07
C ASN A 115 -4.86 -24.59 19.20
N LEU A 116 -4.77 -23.38 19.75
CA LEU A 116 -3.98 -22.30 19.18
C LEU A 116 -2.51 -22.62 19.48
N MET A 117 -1.69 -22.85 18.45
CA MET A 117 -0.25 -23.11 18.63
C MET A 117 0.38 -22.10 19.59
N ASP A 118 1.11 -22.60 20.60
CA ASP A 118 2.01 -21.82 21.44
C ASP A 118 3.17 -21.32 20.59
N TYR A 119 2.95 -20.20 19.89
CA TYR A 119 4.00 -19.53 19.13
C TYR A 119 4.92 -18.81 20.12
N ASN A 120 5.98 -19.49 20.56
CA ASN A 120 7.11 -18.82 21.19
C ASN A 120 7.86 -18.01 20.12
N VAL A 121 7.53 -16.72 20.01
CA VAL A 121 8.30 -15.77 19.21
C VAL A 121 9.62 -15.55 19.92
N THR A 122 10.68 -16.20 19.44
CA THR A 122 12.03 -15.91 19.92
C THR A 122 12.46 -14.56 19.34
N MET A 123 12.27 -13.50 20.12
CA MET A 123 12.80 -12.17 19.80
C MET A 123 14.33 -12.22 19.87
N ASN A 124 14.99 -12.38 18.72
CA ASN A 124 16.44 -12.27 18.65
C ASN A 124 16.83 -10.80 18.51
N TYR A 125 17.05 -10.12 19.64
CA TYR A 125 17.70 -8.80 19.62
C TYR A 125 19.22 -9.00 19.48
N PRO A 126 19.89 -8.30 18.56
CA PRO A 126 21.34 -8.30 18.53
C PRO A 126 21.83 -7.66 19.84
N ALA A 127 22.51 -8.45 20.65
CA ALA A 127 23.12 -7.99 21.89
C ALA A 127 24.16 -6.91 21.55
N ALA A 128 23.83 -5.65 21.83
CA ALA A 128 24.84 -4.63 22.04
C ALA A 128 25.62 -5.03 23.30
N SER A 129 26.82 -5.56 23.07
CA SER A 129 27.94 -5.67 24.00
C SER A 129 27.59 -5.68 25.49
N CYS A 130 27.35 -6.86 26.05
CA CYS A 130 27.93 -7.31 27.33
C CYS A 130 27.47 -8.74 27.59
N GLY A 131 28.43 -9.65 27.75
CA GLY A 131 28.18 -11.07 27.85
C GLY A 131 27.43 -11.44 29.13
N VAL A 132 26.13 -11.72 29.00
CA VAL A 132 25.42 -12.84 29.64
C VAL A 132 24.15 -13.07 28.81
N SER A 133 24.04 -14.21 28.12
CA SER A 133 22.79 -14.63 27.49
C SER A 133 21.80 -15.09 28.56
N LYS A 134 20.93 -14.17 29.02
CA LYS A 134 19.74 -14.56 29.79
C LYS A 134 18.66 -15.02 28.82
N VAL A 135 18.37 -16.31 28.81
CA VAL A 135 17.20 -16.87 28.13
C VAL A 135 15.97 -16.54 28.99
N ALA A 136 15.10 -15.67 28.51
CA ALA A 136 13.81 -15.39 29.13
C ALA A 136 12.71 -16.03 28.26
N THR A 137 12.16 -17.14 28.72
CA THR A 137 10.94 -17.74 28.17
C THR A 137 9.74 -16.99 28.74
N SER A 138 9.09 -16.17 27.93
CA SER A 138 7.85 -15.48 28.30
C SER A 138 6.65 -16.36 27.98
N THR A 139 6.18 -17.16 28.94
CA THR A 139 4.86 -17.81 28.87
C THR A 139 3.77 -16.72 28.91
N TYR A 140 3.13 -16.47 27.77
CA TYR A 140 2.02 -15.51 27.69
C TYR A 140 0.75 -16.16 28.23
N ASN A 141 0.38 -15.81 29.47
CA ASN A 141 -0.87 -16.21 30.11
C ASN A 141 -1.93 -15.10 29.86
N PRO A 142 -3.12 -15.37 29.28
CA PRO A 142 -3.99 -14.33 28.75
C PRO A 142 -4.85 -13.58 29.80
N ILE A 143 -4.53 -13.61 31.11
CA ILE A 143 -5.41 -13.05 32.16
C ILE A 143 -4.96 -11.68 32.73
N CYS A 144 -3.80 -11.13 32.38
CA CYS A 144 -3.36 -9.86 32.98
C CYS A 144 -3.39 -8.67 32.00
N TYR A 145 -4.60 -8.18 31.67
CA TYR A 145 -4.76 -6.81 31.20
C TYR A 145 -4.78 -5.87 32.42
N THR A 146 -3.67 -5.23 32.71
CA THR A 146 -3.59 -3.87 33.27
C THR A 146 -2.12 -3.49 33.49
N ALA A 147 -1.55 -2.80 32.50
CA ALA A 147 -0.55 -1.76 32.75
C ALA A 147 -0.38 -0.92 31.49
N LEU A 148 -0.83 0.34 31.59
CA LEU A 148 -0.39 1.47 30.77
C LEU A 148 1.13 1.40 30.51
N PHE A 149 1.58 1.55 29.26
CA PHE A 149 2.75 2.39 28.89
C PHE A 149 2.72 2.66 27.37
N PRO A 150 3.20 3.82 26.89
CA PRO A 150 2.82 4.41 25.61
C PRO A 150 3.65 3.88 24.44
N LEU A 151 2.99 3.80 23.28
CA LEU A 151 3.52 3.44 21.98
C LEU A 151 4.44 4.55 21.44
N ARG A 152 5.75 4.33 21.43
CA ARG A 152 6.65 5.07 20.53
C ARG A 152 7.89 4.25 20.23
N PHE A 153 8.16 4.04 18.94
CA PHE A 153 9.29 3.30 18.35
C PHE A 153 9.22 1.77 18.60
N TYR A 154 9.24 0.88 17.61
CA TYR A 154 10.22 0.77 16.55
C TYR A 154 9.61 0.08 15.31
N ARG A 155 9.81 0.73 14.17
CA ARG A 155 9.77 0.15 12.83
C ARG A 155 11.19 -0.34 12.56
N LEU A 156 11.38 -1.59 12.13
CA LEU A 156 12.27 -2.02 11.03
C LEU A 156 12.76 -3.48 11.16
N PHE A 157 12.69 -4.17 10.02
CA PHE A 157 13.35 -5.41 9.62
C PHE A 157 13.04 -6.72 10.37
N TYR A 158 12.03 -7.44 9.87
CA TYR A 158 11.86 -8.88 10.07
C TYR A 158 12.40 -9.62 8.84
N ASN A 159 13.48 -10.38 9.00
CA ASN A 159 13.85 -11.46 8.07
C ASN A 159 13.57 -12.80 8.76
N PHE A 160 12.61 -13.54 8.21
CA PHE A 160 12.16 -14.85 8.71
C PHE A 160 12.97 -15.95 8.02
N SER A 161 13.69 -16.78 8.78
CA SER A 161 14.16 -18.09 8.30
C SER A 161 13.82 -19.14 9.36
N PRO A 162 13.12 -20.23 9.03
CA PRO A 162 12.78 -21.29 9.99
C PRO A 162 13.97 -22.23 10.20
N ALA A 163 14.35 -22.48 11.45
CA ALA A 163 15.22 -23.59 11.83
C ALA A 163 14.37 -24.75 12.39
N PRO A 164 14.69 -26.02 12.05
CA PRO A 164 13.91 -27.18 12.50
C PRO A 164 14.21 -27.52 13.97
N VAL A 165 13.17 -27.83 14.73
CA VAL A 165 13.24 -28.23 16.13
C VAL A 165 13.63 -29.71 16.19
N LEU A 166 14.81 -30.01 16.73
CA LEU A 166 15.21 -31.37 17.09
C LEU A 166 14.40 -31.81 18.32
N SER A 167 13.56 -32.81 18.12
CA SER A 167 12.84 -33.52 19.17
C SER A 167 13.81 -34.38 19.98
N HIS A 168 14.02 -34.05 21.26
CA HIS A 168 14.59 -35.01 22.21
C HIS A 168 13.46 -35.80 22.87
N THR A 169 13.27 -37.03 22.41
CA THR A 169 12.64 -38.11 23.19
C THR A 169 13.58 -38.48 24.34
N CYS A 170 13.12 -38.34 25.58
CA CYS A 170 13.79 -38.93 26.74
C CYS A 170 13.04 -40.22 27.11
N LEU A 171 13.79 -41.32 27.10
CA LEU A 171 13.47 -42.62 27.71
C LEU A 171 13.38 -42.50 29.23
#